data_AF-A0A9D9CGI0-F1
#
_entry.id   AF-A0A9D9CGI0-F1
#
_cell.length_a   1.000
_cell.length_b   1.000
_cell.length_c   1.000
_cell.angle_alpha   90.00
_cell.angle_beta   90.00
_cell.angle_gamma   90.00
#
_symmetry.space_group_name_H-M   'P 1'
#
loop_
_entity.id
_entity.type
_entity.pdbx_description
1 polymer ?
#
loop_
_entity_poly.entity_id
_entity_poly.type
_entity_poly.pdbx_seq_one_letter_code
_entity_poly.pdbx_strand_id
1 'polypeptide(L)'
;MIECIRFRSVLAFDENVKEVFISEIWGGAIGRWGGSITPDVSERIEMEIATFEQVEGYMEYLYFVWRVVYDSGYYIMPYRTLAHASAVCYALGITEVDPIRLGLDFDRFMQTDKPRFAEIGLATNATKSQIQTEIMNLDFDEDGERLGERELNENVPALTIYPSQRTAQLLGYFSDKVNFDYIPFDDRETFYTLLRSNDLTGVYGCNDGTVLQEYLTQAKPYFDDLIPLCAASIIDYPTNHIYISRKYGVVWEPRCTPDIEMILSETCGDILYNEQVYAIAELVGYTPSEAEEFRKVLSKRKRLEYNNHRRRFSKHKGLFRKLINEGGWSLPKAYIAEYARLLYTTAYLKTHFPEEYTRAAMCIAAMDS
;
A
#
# COMPACT_ATOMS: atom_id res chain seq x y z
N MET A 1 13.31 -4.47 18.30
CA MET A 1 13.84 -5.56 17.45
C MET A 1 12.64 -6.24 16.82
N ILE A 2 12.56 -6.20 15.49
CA ILE A 2 11.47 -6.80 14.70
C ILE A 2 11.76 -8.29 14.64
N GLU A 3 10.93 -9.13 15.27
CA GLU A 3 11.02 -10.58 15.11
C GLU A 3 10.17 -10.99 13.91
N CYS A 4 10.79 -11.10 12.72
CA CYS A 4 10.19 -11.77 11.56
C CYS A 4 10.12 -13.27 11.84
N ILE A 5 8.93 -13.86 11.79
CA ILE A 5 8.73 -15.31 11.89
C ILE A 5 8.85 -15.91 10.47
N ARG A 6 9.66 -16.96 10.31
CA ARG A 6 10.06 -17.55 9.01
C ARG A 6 9.20 -18.80 8.63
N PHE A 7 8.70 -18.95 7.39
CA PHE A 7 7.72 -19.96 6.89
C PHE A 7 8.25 -20.95 5.81
N ARG A 8 7.57 -22.08 5.60
CA ARG A 8 7.72 -23.03 4.45
C ARG A 8 6.33 -23.29 3.83
N SER A 9 6.19 -23.31 2.51
CA SER A 9 4.98 -23.86 1.86
C SER A 9 5.05 -25.40 1.81
N VAL A 10 3.92 -26.08 2.01
CA VAL A 10 3.83 -27.56 2.05
C VAL A 10 2.78 -28.14 1.08
N LEU A 11 2.16 -27.32 0.22
CA LEU A 11 1.49 -27.85 -0.96
C LEU A 11 2.56 -28.28 -1.98
N ALA A 12 2.40 -29.47 -2.56
CA ALA A 12 2.98 -29.73 -3.87
C ALA A 12 2.24 -28.80 -4.84
N PHE A 13 2.70 -27.57 -4.97
CA PHE A 13 2.21 -26.62 -5.96
C PHE A 13 2.63 -27.15 -7.33
N ASP A 14 1.82 -28.06 -7.84
CA ASP A 14 1.99 -28.67 -9.14
C ASP A 14 1.20 -27.88 -10.19
N GLU A 15 1.26 -28.36 -11.44
CA GLU A 15 0.59 -27.68 -12.55
C GLU A 15 -0.94 -27.62 -12.38
N ASN A 16 -1.57 -28.60 -11.73
CA ASN A 16 -3.02 -28.58 -11.51
C ASN A 16 -3.39 -27.49 -10.50
N VAL A 17 -2.66 -27.42 -9.37
CA VAL A 17 -2.87 -26.37 -8.36
C VAL A 17 -2.63 -24.99 -8.97
N LYS A 18 -1.60 -24.86 -9.82
CA LYS A 18 -1.30 -23.61 -10.52
C LYS A 18 -2.42 -23.19 -11.47
N GLU A 19 -2.98 -24.12 -12.25
CA GLU A 19 -4.11 -23.83 -13.14
C GLU A 19 -5.34 -23.35 -12.37
N VAL A 20 -5.68 -24.03 -11.26
CA VAL A 20 -6.79 -23.62 -10.38
C VAL A 20 -6.51 -22.24 -9.79
N PHE A 21 -5.30 -22.00 -9.30
CA PHE A 21 -4.92 -20.71 -8.73
C PHE A 21 -5.03 -19.57 -9.75
N ILE A 22 -4.62 -19.79 -11.00
CA ILE A 22 -4.80 -18.80 -12.08
C ILE A 22 -6.28 -18.53 -12.33
N SER A 23 -7.14 -19.56 -12.29
CA SER A 23 -8.59 -19.38 -12.39
C SER A 23 -9.15 -18.50 -11.26
N GLU A 24 -8.65 -18.67 -10.04
CA GLU A 24 -9.05 -17.85 -8.88
C GLU A 24 -8.61 -16.39 -9.03
N ILE A 25 -7.42 -16.12 -9.60
CA ILE A 25 -6.99 -14.75 -9.94
C ILE A 25 -8.01 -14.09 -10.87
N TRP A 26 -8.42 -14.78 -11.93
CA TRP A 26 -9.39 -14.23 -12.90
C TRP A 26 -10.79 -14.09 -12.30
N GLY A 27 -11.25 -15.05 -11.50
CA GLY A 27 -12.53 -14.98 -10.79
C GLY A 27 -12.58 -13.78 -9.84
N GLY A 28 -11.51 -13.57 -9.06
CA GLY A 28 -11.33 -12.42 -8.20
C GLY A 28 -11.31 -11.11 -8.98
N ALA A 29 -10.61 -11.05 -10.12
CA ALA A 29 -10.58 -9.88 -10.99
C ALA A 29 -11.99 -9.52 -11.52
N ILE A 30 -12.77 -10.50 -11.95
CA ILE A 30 -14.16 -10.27 -12.38
C ILE A 30 -14.98 -9.65 -11.23
N GLY A 31 -14.84 -10.15 -10.00
CA GLY A 31 -15.54 -9.59 -8.84
C GLY A 31 -15.12 -8.15 -8.52
N ARG A 32 -13.81 -7.91 -8.45
CA ARG A 32 -13.22 -6.63 -7.99
C ARG A 32 -13.38 -5.48 -8.98
N TRP A 33 -13.45 -5.78 -10.29
CA TRP A 33 -13.69 -4.79 -11.35
C TRP A 33 -15.14 -4.78 -11.87
N GLY A 34 -16.10 -5.23 -11.06
CA GLY A 34 -17.53 -5.00 -11.31
C GLY A 34 -18.13 -5.86 -12.43
N GLY A 35 -17.60 -7.06 -12.64
CA GLY A 35 -18.14 -8.08 -13.55
C GLY A 35 -17.59 -8.05 -14.97
N SER A 36 -16.83 -7.02 -15.35
CA SER A 36 -16.18 -6.94 -16.67
C SER A 36 -14.74 -6.48 -16.56
N ILE A 37 -13.83 -7.25 -17.16
CA ILE A 37 -12.40 -6.94 -17.21
C ILE A 37 -12.12 -6.10 -18.46
N THR A 38 -11.51 -4.93 -18.28
CA THR A 38 -11.05 -4.08 -19.38
C THR A 38 -9.72 -4.61 -19.95
N PRO A 39 -9.36 -4.25 -21.20
CA PRO A 39 -8.07 -4.65 -21.77
C PRO A 39 -6.87 -4.27 -20.89
N ASP A 40 -6.87 -3.06 -20.32
CA ASP A 40 -5.82 -2.59 -19.42
C ASP A 40 -5.66 -3.49 -18.19
N VAL A 41 -6.78 -4.00 -17.64
CA VAL A 41 -6.76 -4.92 -16.49
C VAL A 41 -6.23 -6.30 -16.90
N SER A 42 -6.72 -6.85 -18.01
CA SER A 42 -6.27 -8.17 -18.47
C SER A 42 -4.79 -8.16 -18.84
N GLU A 43 -4.34 -7.15 -19.60
CA GLU A 43 -2.94 -7.02 -20.01
C GLU A 43 -2.02 -6.86 -18.79
N ARG A 44 -2.48 -6.11 -17.77
CA ARG A 44 -1.75 -5.96 -16.51
C ARG A 44 -1.64 -7.28 -15.76
N ILE A 45 -2.73 -8.03 -15.58
CA ILE A 45 -2.73 -9.33 -14.90
C ILE A 45 -1.83 -10.34 -15.62
N GLU A 46 -1.96 -10.44 -16.94
CA GLU A 46 -1.14 -11.35 -17.75
C GLU A 46 0.36 -11.03 -17.64
N MET A 47 0.71 -9.74 -17.71
CA MET A 47 2.09 -9.28 -17.55
C MET A 47 2.62 -9.61 -16.14
N GLU A 48 1.83 -9.40 -15.09
CA GLU A 48 2.24 -9.70 -13.72
C GLU A 48 2.44 -11.21 -13.50
N ILE A 49 1.52 -12.06 -13.97
CA ILE A 49 1.66 -13.52 -13.90
C ILE A 49 2.95 -13.95 -14.62
N ALA A 50 3.18 -13.49 -15.84
CA ALA A 50 4.39 -13.80 -16.59
C ALA A 50 5.67 -13.31 -15.90
N THR A 51 5.60 -12.23 -15.12
CA THR A 51 6.73 -11.73 -14.32
C THR A 51 6.95 -12.59 -13.08
N PHE A 52 5.90 -13.01 -12.39
CA PHE A 52 5.99 -13.91 -11.24
C PHE A 52 6.56 -15.28 -11.60
N GLU A 53 6.18 -15.84 -12.75
CA GLU A 53 6.70 -17.13 -13.23
C GLU A 53 8.20 -17.12 -13.54
N GLN A 54 8.80 -15.94 -13.77
CA GLN A 54 10.25 -15.82 -13.97
C GLN A 54 11.05 -15.93 -12.67
N VAL A 55 10.39 -15.86 -11.51
CA VAL A 55 11.03 -15.97 -10.19
C VAL A 55 10.69 -17.34 -9.62
N GLU A 56 11.71 -18.19 -9.50
CA GLU A 56 11.59 -19.53 -8.92
C GLU A 56 10.92 -19.47 -7.53
N GLY A 57 9.83 -20.23 -7.36
CA GLY A 57 9.10 -20.33 -6.10
C GLY A 57 8.11 -19.19 -5.82
N TYR A 58 7.93 -18.22 -6.73
CA TYR A 58 7.10 -17.05 -6.44
C TYR A 58 5.60 -17.29 -6.61
N MET A 59 5.19 -18.12 -7.57
CA MET A 59 3.77 -18.48 -7.74
C MET A 59 3.28 -19.32 -6.55
N GLU A 60 4.13 -20.23 -6.08
CA GLU A 60 3.96 -21.03 -4.87
C GLU A 60 3.80 -20.13 -3.63
N TYR A 61 4.69 -19.14 -3.53
CA TYR A 61 4.67 -18.14 -2.46
C TYR A 61 3.39 -17.31 -2.48
N LEU A 62 2.99 -16.80 -3.65
CA LEU A 62 1.80 -15.98 -3.81
C LEU A 62 0.52 -16.78 -3.50
N TYR A 63 0.46 -18.04 -3.95
CA TYR A 63 -0.60 -18.97 -3.60
C TYR A 63 -0.70 -19.19 -2.09
N PHE A 64 0.43 -19.42 -1.42
CA PHE A 64 0.46 -19.54 0.04
C PHE A 64 -0.05 -18.27 0.73
N VAL A 65 0.40 -17.09 0.29
CA VAL A 65 -0.08 -15.80 0.81
C VAL A 65 -1.59 -15.66 0.64
N TRP A 66 -2.12 -16.01 -0.52
CA TRP A 66 -3.56 -16.00 -0.79
C TRP A 66 -4.34 -16.93 0.14
N ARG A 67 -3.91 -18.18 0.30
CA ARG A 67 -4.54 -19.14 1.23
C ARG A 67 -4.48 -18.68 2.68
N VAL A 68 -3.39 -18.03 3.09
CA VAL A 68 -3.30 -17.42 4.43
C VAL A 68 -4.36 -16.34 4.59
N VAL A 69 -4.51 -15.44 3.61
CA VAL A 69 -5.53 -14.38 3.66
C VAL A 69 -6.94 -14.95 3.68
N TYR A 70 -7.22 -16.01 2.92
CA TYR A 70 -8.57 -16.53 2.72
C TYR A 70 -9.00 -17.57 3.76
N ASP A 71 -8.12 -18.48 4.17
CA ASP A 71 -8.48 -19.69 4.92
C ASP A 71 -7.98 -19.69 6.37
N SER A 72 -7.22 -18.67 6.80
CA SER A 72 -6.66 -18.65 8.16
C SER A 72 -7.72 -18.58 9.27
N GLY A 73 -8.93 -18.12 8.96
CA GLY A 73 -9.96 -17.81 9.95
C GLY A 73 -9.67 -16.53 10.76
N TYR A 74 -8.58 -15.83 10.45
CA TYR A 74 -8.21 -14.55 11.04
C TYR A 74 -8.45 -13.42 10.05
N TYR A 75 -8.68 -12.21 10.58
CA TYR A 75 -8.66 -11.04 9.72
C TYR A 75 -7.20 -10.70 9.39
N ILE A 76 -6.87 -10.75 8.10
CA ILE A 76 -5.56 -10.43 7.57
C ILE A 76 -5.71 -9.25 6.62
N MET A 77 -4.84 -8.26 6.77
CA MET A 77 -4.79 -7.07 5.92
C MET A 77 -3.37 -6.86 5.41
N PRO A 78 -3.20 -6.26 4.23
CA PRO A 78 -1.89 -5.80 3.77
C PRO A 78 -1.32 -4.79 4.76
N TYR A 79 0.01 -4.81 4.93
CA TYR A 79 0.70 -3.85 5.78
C TYR A 79 2.06 -3.45 5.25
N ARG A 80 2.22 -2.16 4.92
CA ARG A 80 3.47 -1.57 4.41
C ARG A 80 4.06 -2.39 3.26
N THR A 81 3.22 -2.74 2.29
CA THR A 81 3.60 -3.61 1.18
C THR A 81 3.47 -2.94 -0.18
N LEU A 82 4.42 -3.21 -1.08
CA LEU A 82 4.41 -2.66 -2.44
C LEU A 82 3.47 -3.48 -3.32
N ALA A 83 2.97 -4.61 -2.80
CA ALA A 83 1.96 -5.45 -3.45
C ALA A 83 0.68 -4.69 -3.80
N HIS A 84 0.41 -3.52 -3.20
CA HIS A 84 -0.68 -2.63 -3.67
C HIS A 84 -0.49 -2.17 -5.12
N ALA A 85 0.71 -2.25 -5.67
CA ALA A 85 0.97 -2.03 -7.09
C ALA A 85 0.72 -3.25 -7.98
N SER A 86 0.27 -4.39 -7.43
CA SER A 86 -0.04 -5.61 -8.18
C SER A 86 -1.54 -5.77 -8.38
N ALA A 87 -1.96 -5.84 -9.64
CA ALA A 87 -3.34 -6.16 -10.02
C ALA A 87 -3.72 -7.58 -9.62
N VAL A 88 -2.78 -8.52 -9.67
CA VAL A 88 -3.00 -9.90 -9.20
C VAL A 88 -3.26 -9.93 -7.69
N CYS A 89 -2.47 -9.21 -6.89
CA CYS A 89 -2.69 -9.12 -5.45
C CYS A 89 -4.06 -8.49 -5.11
N TYR A 90 -4.47 -7.48 -5.88
CA TYR A 90 -5.78 -6.86 -5.70
C TYR A 90 -6.94 -7.78 -6.11
N ALA A 91 -6.77 -8.52 -7.21
CA ALA A 91 -7.74 -9.51 -7.68
C ALA A 91 -7.97 -10.62 -6.65
N LEU A 92 -6.90 -11.09 -6.01
CA LEU A 92 -6.94 -12.13 -4.99
C LEU A 92 -7.42 -11.64 -3.61
N GLY A 93 -7.70 -10.33 -3.44
CA GLY A 93 -8.06 -9.76 -2.14
C GLY A 93 -6.91 -9.70 -1.13
N ILE A 94 -5.66 -9.91 -1.57
CA ILE A 94 -4.47 -9.71 -0.73
C ILE A 94 -4.27 -8.21 -0.45
N THR A 95 -4.65 -7.36 -1.41
CA THR A 95 -4.58 -5.90 -1.30
C THR A 95 -5.94 -5.23 -1.55
N GLU A 96 -6.08 -4.04 -0.97
CA GLU A 96 -7.36 -3.30 -0.85
C GLU A 96 -7.44 -2.07 -1.76
N VAL A 97 -6.42 -1.88 -2.58
CA VAL A 97 -6.19 -0.69 -3.40
C VAL A 97 -6.12 -1.11 -4.85
N ASP A 98 -6.97 -0.52 -5.69
CA ASP A 98 -6.93 -0.73 -7.15
C ASP A 98 -5.68 -0.04 -7.74
N PRO A 99 -4.68 -0.81 -8.22
CA PRO A 99 -3.45 -0.23 -8.76
C PRO A 99 -3.67 0.47 -10.11
N ILE A 100 -4.67 0.04 -10.89
CA ILE A 100 -4.91 0.58 -12.22
C ILE A 100 -5.60 1.94 -12.09
N ARG A 101 -6.62 2.04 -11.23
CA ARG A 101 -7.30 3.32 -10.93
C ARG A 101 -6.32 4.39 -10.44
N LEU A 102 -5.35 4.00 -9.62
CA LEU A 102 -4.37 4.91 -9.02
C LEU A 102 -3.09 5.12 -9.84
N GLY A 103 -2.95 4.41 -10.97
CA GLY A 103 -1.74 4.44 -11.79
C GLY A 103 -0.49 3.99 -11.04
N LEU A 104 -0.61 2.97 -10.17
CA LEU A 104 0.52 2.41 -9.43
C LEU A 104 1.39 1.56 -10.37
N ASP A 105 2.69 1.85 -10.34
CA ASP A 105 3.69 1.18 -11.16
C ASP A 105 4.10 -0.17 -10.56
N PHE A 106 3.83 -1.27 -11.28
CA PHE A 106 4.17 -2.63 -10.86
C PHE A 106 5.67 -2.83 -10.68
N ASP A 107 6.51 -2.14 -11.47
CA ASP A 107 7.98 -2.26 -11.36
C ASP A 107 8.50 -1.76 -10.00
N ARG A 108 7.69 -1.02 -9.24
CA ARG A 108 8.01 -0.68 -7.85
C ARG A 108 7.91 -1.88 -6.92
N PHE A 109 6.99 -2.81 -7.20
CA PHE A 109 6.85 -4.06 -6.47
C PHE A 109 7.81 -5.13 -6.99
N MET A 110 7.74 -5.45 -8.29
CA MET A 110 8.61 -6.42 -8.94
C MET A 110 8.98 -5.94 -10.33
N GLN A 111 10.29 -5.77 -10.57
CA GLN A 111 10.81 -5.27 -11.84
C GLN A 111 10.60 -6.29 -12.96
N THR A 112 9.94 -5.88 -14.04
CA THR A 112 9.61 -6.75 -15.19
C THR A 112 10.83 -7.19 -16.00
N ASP A 113 11.88 -6.36 -16.07
CA ASP A 113 13.10 -6.63 -16.84
C ASP A 113 14.09 -7.58 -16.12
N LYS A 114 14.10 -7.53 -14.80
CA LYS A 114 14.96 -8.36 -13.94
C LYS A 114 14.24 -8.67 -12.64
N PRO A 115 13.21 -9.53 -12.69
CA PRO A 115 12.39 -9.79 -11.53
C PRO A 115 13.20 -10.47 -10.43
N ARG A 116 12.88 -10.09 -9.21
CA ARG A 116 13.48 -10.64 -8.00
C ARG A 116 12.37 -10.92 -7.02
N PHE A 117 12.62 -11.89 -6.14
CA PHE A 117 11.71 -12.22 -5.06
C PHE A 117 11.34 -10.96 -4.25
N ALA A 118 10.04 -10.65 -4.21
CA ALA A 118 9.48 -9.48 -3.54
C ALA A 118 8.54 -9.93 -2.42
N GLU A 119 8.87 -9.59 -1.18
CA GLU A 119 8.05 -9.95 -0.02
C GLU A 119 6.76 -9.12 0.04
N ILE A 120 5.65 -9.80 0.37
CA ILE A 120 4.34 -9.22 0.67
C ILE A 120 4.21 -9.10 2.19
N GLY A 121 4.03 -7.87 2.66
CA GLY A 121 3.88 -7.53 4.07
C GLY A 121 2.41 -7.60 4.48
N LEU A 122 2.13 -8.31 5.57
CA LEU A 122 0.79 -8.55 6.09
C LEU A 122 0.72 -8.23 7.59
N ALA A 123 -0.47 -7.84 8.06
CA ALA A 123 -0.84 -7.70 9.46
C ALA A 123 -2.13 -8.49 9.76
N THR A 124 -2.29 -8.94 11.00
CA THR A 124 -3.43 -9.77 11.41
C THR A 124 -3.91 -9.41 12.82
N ASN A 125 -5.18 -9.73 13.12
CA ASN A 125 -5.72 -9.67 14.47
C ASN A 125 -5.27 -10.86 15.35
N ALA A 126 -4.66 -11.89 14.77
CA ALA A 126 -4.15 -13.05 15.48
C ALA A 126 -3.02 -12.69 16.47
N THR A 127 -2.95 -13.40 17.59
CA THR A 127 -1.82 -13.29 18.53
C THR A 127 -0.57 -13.97 17.96
N LYS A 128 0.61 -13.64 18.51
CA LYS A 128 1.87 -14.29 18.12
C LYS A 128 1.80 -15.82 18.26
N SER A 129 1.15 -16.32 19.32
CA SER A 129 0.97 -17.77 19.52
C SER A 129 0.08 -18.37 18.43
N GLN A 130 -1.07 -17.76 18.16
CA GLN A 130 -2.00 -18.23 17.13
C GLN A 130 -1.37 -18.19 15.73
N ILE A 131 -0.56 -17.18 15.43
CA ILE A 131 0.21 -17.15 14.19
C ILE A 131 1.06 -18.42 14.12
N GLN A 132 1.89 -18.68 15.14
CA GLN A 132 2.80 -19.83 15.16
C GLN A 132 2.09 -21.19 15.10
N THR A 133 0.95 -21.34 15.76
CA THR A 133 0.28 -22.66 15.91
C THR A 133 -0.83 -22.90 14.91
N GLU A 134 -1.50 -21.84 14.42
CA GLU A 134 -2.73 -21.95 13.63
C GLU A 134 -2.59 -21.41 12.21
N ILE A 135 -1.72 -20.41 11.98
CA ILE A 135 -1.49 -19.83 10.64
C ILE A 135 -0.23 -20.44 10.00
N MET A 136 0.84 -20.62 10.78
CA MET A 136 2.15 -21.10 10.29
C MET A 136 2.21 -22.61 10.12
N ASN A 137 1.26 -23.33 10.71
CA ASN A 137 1.10 -24.79 10.60
C ASN A 137 -0.08 -25.16 9.67
N LEU A 138 -0.49 -24.26 8.77
CA LEU A 138 -1.50 -24.57 7.75
C LEU A 138 -0.86 -25.39 6.64
N ASP A 139 -1.07 -26.71 6.70
CA ASP A 139 -0.84 -27.63 5.59
C ASP A 139 -2.20 -27.89 4.92
N PHE A 140 -2.26 -27.87 3.59
CA PHE A 140 -3.49 -28.09 2.82
C PHE A 140 -3.25 -29.20 1.79
N ASP A 141 -4.24 -30.07 1.54
CA ASP A 141 -4.19 -31.03 0.44
C ASP A 141 -4.61 -30.40 -0.91
N GLU A 142 -4.59 -31.21 -1.96
CA GLU A 142 -4.98 -30.85 -3.34
C GLU A 142 -6.44 -30.38 -3.43
N ASP A 143 -7.29 -30.72 -2.45
CA ASP A 143 -8.70 -30.33 -2.36
C ASP A 143 -8.91 -29.11 -1.43
N GLY A 144 -7.86 -28.59 -0.80
CA GLY A 144 -7.89 -27.44 0.10
C GLY A 144 -8.24 -27.77 1.56
N GLU A 145 -8.24 -29.05 1.96
CA GLU A 145 -8.51 -29.52 3.33
C GLU A 145 -7.22 -29.56 4.20
N ARG A 146 -7.35 -29.30 5.51
CA ARG A 146 -6.21 -29.08 6.42
C ARG A 146 -5.49 -30.38 6.83
N LEU A 147 -4.17 -30.47 6.61
CA LEU A 147 -3.36 -31.70 6.78
C LEU A 147 -2.49 -31.82 8.07
N GLY A 148 -2.24 -30.75 8.85
CA GLY A 148 -1.53 -30.80 10.16
C GLY A 148 -0.15 -30.09 10.25
N GLU A 149 0.61 -30.28 11.34
CA GLU A 149 1.85 -29.50 11.68
C GLU A 149 3.16 -30.07 11.07
N ARG A 150 4.06 -29.21 10.52
CA ARG A 150 5.42 -29.59 9.98
C ARG A 150 6.49 -28.47 10.12
N GLU A 151 7.79 -28.81 10.10
CA GLU A 151 8.96 -27.91 10.36
C GLU A 151 9.44 -27.00 9.18
N LEU A 152 9.88 -25.76 9.50
CA LEU A 152 10.07 -24.55 8.65
C LEU A 152 11.52 -24.31 8.12
N ASN A 153 11.73 -23.75 6.90
CA ASN A 153 13.03 -23.23 6.33
C ASN A 153 12.84 -22.12 5.24
N GLU A 154 13.92 -21.56 4.66
CA GLU A 154 14.31 -20.13 4.60
C GLU A 154 13.72 -19.07 3.62
N ASN A 155 12.61 -19.25 2.87
CA ASN A 155 12.08 -18.15 2.00
C ASN A 155 10.58 -17.87 2.24
N VAL A 156 10.21 -16.65 2.67
CA VAL A 156 9.09 -16.46 3.61
C VAL A 156 8.32 -15.12 3.49
N PRO A 157 6.98 -15.07 3.66
CA PRO A 157 6.26 -13.82 3.92
C PRO A 157 6.45 -13.32 5.36
N ALA A 158 6.86 -12.06 5.52
CA ALA A 158 6.93 -11.43 6.83
C ALA A 158 5.52 -11.02 7.32
N LEU A 159 4.89 -11.86 8.16
CA LEU A 159 3.80 -11.39 9.03
C LEU A 159 4.41 -10.44 10.07
N THR A 160 4.19 -9.14 9.89
CA THR A 160 4.72 -8.14 10.81
C THR A 160 3.65 -7.83 11.86
N ILE A 161 3.95 -8.16 13.11
CA ILE A 161 3.13 -7.75 14.26
C ILE A 161 3.65 -6.38 14.75
N TYR A 162 2.72 -5.47 15.07
CA TYR A 162 2.89 -4.11 15.66
C TYR A 162 3.43 -3.03 14.71
N PRO A 163 2.65 -1.97 14.38
CA PRO A 163 1.70 -1.19 15.20
C PRO A 163 0.21 -1.27 14.78
N SER A 164 -0.14 -2.05 13.75
CA SER A 164 -1.51 -2.07 13.19
C SER A 164 -2.43 -3.17 13.75
N GLN A 165 -2.01 -3.90 14.79
CA GLN A 165 -2.81 -5.01 15.34
C GLN A 165 -4.18 -4.54 15.86
N ARG A 166 -4.23 -3.36 16.49
CA ARG A 166 -5.50 -2.73 16.89
C ARG A 166 -6.41 -2.45 15.71
N THR A 167 -5.84 -1.98 14.60
CA THR A 167 -6.58 -1.71 13.37
C THR A 167 -7.09 -3.02 12.76
N ALA A 168 -6.26 -4.06 12.72
CA ALA A 168 -6.69 -5.38 12.25
C ALA A 168 -7.78 -6.00 13.15
N GLN A 169 -7.69 -5.85 14.48
CA GLN A 169 -8.72 -6.27 15.41
C GLN A 169 -10.03 -5.51 15.19
N LEU A 170 -9.95 -4.19 15.00
CA LEU A 170 -11.10 -3.34 14.72
C LEU A 170 -11.77 -3.74 13.41
N LEU A 171 -11.01 -3.86 12.32
CA LEU A 171 -11.56 -4.25 11.03
C LEU A 171 -12.10 -5.69 11.05
N GLY A 172 -11.41 -6.61 11.71
CA GLY A 172 -11.89 -7.98 11.92
C GLY A 172 -13.19 -8.07 12.73
N TYR A 173 -13.49 -7.08 13.58
CA TYR A 173 -14.79 -6.99 14.25
C TYR A 173 -15.96 -6.71 13.30
N PHE A 174 -15.67 -6.12 12.14
CA PHE A 174 -16.64 -5.72 11.13
C PHE A 174 -16.62 -6.60 9.88
N SER A 175 -15.67 -7.52 9.73
CA SER A 175 -15.53 -8.32 8.50
C SER A 175 -16.73 -9.24 8.23
N ASP A 176 -17.52 -9.58 9.25
CA ASP A 176 -18.78 -10.33 9.13
C ASP A 176 -19.99 -9.43 8.78
N LYS A 177 -19.84 -8.10 8.89
CA LYS A 177 -20.92 -7.11 8.76
C LYS A 177 -20.77 -6.22 7.53
N VAL A 178 -19.54 -5.96 7.14
CA VAL A 178 -19.18 -5.02 6.08
C VAL A 178 -18.23 -5.73 5.14
N ASN A 179 -18.60 -5.78 3.85
CA ASN A 179 -17.67 -6.17 2.83
C ASN A 179 -16.81 -4.95 2.47
N PHE A 180 -15.55 -4.96 2.89
CA PHE A 180 -14.64 -3.85 2.67
C PHE A 180 -14.40 -3.58 1.20
N ASP A 181 -14.44 -4.60 0.34
CA ASP A 181 -14.21 -4.48 -1.10
C ASP A 181 -15.21 -3.56 -1.81
N TYR A 182 -16.40 -3.39 -1.23
CA TYR A 182 -17.49 -2.61 -1.81
C TYR A 182 -17.75 -1.29 -1.06
N ILE A 183 -16.84 -0.85 -0.20
CA ILE A 183 -16.95 0.50 0.38
C ILE A 183 -16.77 1.53 -0.75
N PRO A 184 -17.77 2.40 -1.01
CA PRO A 184 -17.69 3.41 -2.06
C PRO A 184 -16.64 4.46 -1.74
N PHE A 185 -15.89 4.92 -2.75
CA PHE A 185 -14.83 5.93 -2.60
C PHE A 185 -15.36 7.38 -2.50
N ASP A 186 -16.66 7.61 -2.65
CA ASP A 186 -17.28 8.94 -2.74
C ASP A 186 -18.45 9.14 -1.76
N ASP A 187 -18.48 8.38 -0.67
CA ASP A 187 -19.57 8.47 0.32
C ASP A 187 -19.58 9.82 1.04
N ARG A 188 -20.62 10.62 0.77
CA ARG A 188 -20.74 11.98 1.25
C ARG A 188 -20.78 12.08 2.77
N GLU A 189 -21.43 11.12 3.44
CA GLU A 189 -21.53 11.11 4.90
C GLU A 189 -20.17 10.81 5.53
N THR A 190 -19.39 9.88 4.96
CA THR A 190 -18.02 9.58 5.42
C THR A 190 -17.10 10.79 5.27
N PHE A 191 -17.17 11.49 4.13
CA PHE A 191 -16.46 12.75 3.99
C PHE A 191 -17.02 13.81 4.95
N TYR A 192 -18.32 13.88 5.19
CA TYR A 192 -18.85 14.81 6.20
C TYR A 192 -18.23 14.54 7.58
N THR A 193 -18.14 13.29 8.01
CA THR A 193 -17.46 12.89 9.25
C THR A 193 -15.98 13.25 9.23
N LEU A 194 -15.23 12.87 8.19
CA LEU A 194 -13.80 13.19 8.05
C LEU A 194 -13.51 14.70 8.09
N LEU A 195 -14.44 15.52 7.61
CA LEU A 195 -14.19 16.94 7.33
C LEU A 195 -14.82 17.89 8.34
N ARG A 196 -15.88 17.47 9.04
CA ARG A 196 -16.70 18.40 9.84
C ARG A 196 -17.02 17.95 11.24
N SER A 197 -16.84 16.68 11.60
CA SER A 197 -17.28 16.21 12.92
C SER A 197 -16.45 16.77 14.08
N ASN A 198 -15.27 17.37 13.83
CA ASN A 198 -14.22 17.73 14.80
C ASN A 198 -13.75 16.56 15.70
N ASP A 199 -14.51 15.48 15.79
CA ASP A 199 -14.21 14.23 16.46
C ASP A 199 -13.75 13.19 15.42
N LEU A 200 -12.44 13.19 15.20
CA LEU A 200 -11.74 12.13 14.47
C LEU A 200 -11.08 11.13 15.43
N THR A 201 -11.44 11.14 16.72
CA THR A 201 -10.90 10.21 17.71
C THR A 201 -11.18 8.78 17.27
N GLY A 202 -10.13 7.94 17.29
CA GLY A 202 -10.22 6.54 16.90
C GLY A 202 -10.23 6.28 15.40
N VAL A 203 -10.24 7.31 14.54
CA VAL A 203 -10.04 7.14 13.08
C VAL A 203 -8.55 6.90 12.80
N TYR A 204 -8.23 5.98 11.90
CA TYR A 204 -6.84 5.61 11.62
C TYR A 204 -5.99 6.83 11.21
N GLY A 205 -4.81 6.99 11.79
CA GLY A 205 -3.92 8.12 11.53
C GLY A 205 -4.37 9.45 12.15
N CYS A 206 -5.55 9.51 12.77
CA CYS A 206 -6.10 10.72 13.40
C CYS A 206 -6.18 10.52 14.93
N ASN A 207 -5.30 11.20 15.65
CA ASN A 207 -5.38 11.37 17.10
C ASN A 207 -5.23 12.85 17.45
N ASP A 208 -5.68 13.25 18.63
CA ASP A 208 -5.66 14.66 19.07
C ASP A 208 -4.28 15.30 18.83
N GLY A 209 -4.26 16.32 17.96
CA GLY A 209 -3.06 17.10 17.65
C GLY A 209 -2.12 16.48 16.61
N THR A 210 -2.58 15.46 15.87
CA THR A 210 -1.81 14.92 14.74
C THR A 210 -1.86 15.86 13.53
N VAL A 211 -0.74 15.95 12.80
CA VAL A 211 -0.62 16.77 11.57
C VAL A 211 -1.70 16.39 10.54
N LEU A 212 -1.98 15.09 10.39
CA LEU A 212 -3.02 14.61 9.47
C LEU A 212 -4.41 15.16 9.84
N GLN A 213 -4.76 15.18 11.13
CA GLN A 213 -6.04 15.72 11.61
C GLN A 213 -6.17 17.22 11.29
N GLU A 214 -5.10 17.99 11.50
CA GLU A 214 -5.07 19.42 11.15
C GLU A 214 -5.24 19.63 9.64
N TYR A 215 -4.58 18.80 8.84
CA TYR A 215 -4.62 18.86 7.40
C TYR A 215 -6.02 18.54 6.84
N LEU A 216 -6.66 17.47 7.32
CA LEU A 216 -8.02 17.09 6.92
C LEU A 216 -9.03 18.19 7.25
N THR A 217 -8.91 18.80 8.43
CA THR A 217 -9.79 19.89 8.90
C THR A 217 -9.70 21.13 8.01
N GLN A 218 -8.51 21.45 7.49
CA GLN A 218 -8.29 22.60 6.61
C GLN A 218 -8.72 22.33 5.16
N ALA A 219 -8.51 21.11 4.67
CA ALA A 219 -8.50 20.78 3.26
C ALA A 219 -9.88 20.51 2.64
N LYS A 220 -10.86 19.96 3.38
CA LYS A 220 -12.10 19.43 2.78
C LYS A 220 -11.89 18.48 1.56
N PRO A 221 -10.99 17.48 1.64
CA PRO A 221 -10.62 16.59 0.54
C PRO A 221 -11.72 15.69 -0.01
N TYR A 222 -11.56 15.26 -1.27
CA TYR A 222 -12.09 14.02 -1.83
C TYR A 222 -11.12 12.85 -1.60
N PHE A 223 -11.50 11.62 -1.97
CA PHE A 223 -10.68 10.42 -1.71
C PHE A 223 -9.26 10.53 -2.26
N ASP A 224 -9.12 10.99 -3.51
CA ASP A 224 -7.82 11.07 -4.17
C ASP A 224 -6.91 12.13 -3.54
N ASP A 225 -7.47 13.04 -2.73
CA ASP A 225 -6.70 14.00 -1.95
C ASP A 225 -6.16 13.39 -0.64
N LEU A 226 -6.72 12.27 -0.17
CA LEU A 226 -6.28 11.60 1.05
C LEU A 226 -4.87 11.03 0.90
N ILE A 227 -4.51 10.48 -0.26
CA ILE A 227 -3.17 9.91 -0.51
C ILE A 227 -2.07 10.99 -0.31
N PRO A 228 -2.08 12.12 -1.05
CA PRO A 228 -1.09 13.17 -0.83
C PRO A 228 -1.16 13.81 0.56
N LEU A 229 -2.35 13.91 1.20
CA LEU A 229 -2.45 14.41 2.58
C LEU A 229 -1.79 13.45 3.58
N CYS A 230 -2.00 12.14 3.43
CA CYS A 230 -1.33 11.11 4.22
C CYS A 230 0.18 11.19 4.04
N ALA A 231 0.68 11.25 2.79
CA ALA A 231 2.11 11.41 2.53
C ALA A 231 2.69 12.67 3.19
N ALA A 232 2.03 13.83 2.98
CA ALA A 232 2.47 15.09 3.54
C ALA A 232 2.47 15.07 5.08
N SER A 233 1.53 14.37 5.72
CA SER A 233 1.47 14.26 7.18
C SER A 233 2.60 13.43 7.79
N ILE A 234 3.21 12.53 7.01
CA ILE A 234 4.32 11.67 7.44
C ILE A 234 5.68 12.33 7.17
N ILE A 235 5.76 13.12 6.09
CA ILE A 235 6.99 13.79 5.69
C ILE A 235 7.21 15.01 6.60
N ASP A 236 8.03 14.82 7.63
CA ASP A 236 8.46 15.90 8.51
C ASP A 236 9.68 16.63 7.89
N TYR A 237 9.42 17.60 7.01
CA TYR A 237 10.44 18.58 6.62
C TYR A 237 9.91 20.02 6.85
N PRO A 238 10.76 20.98 7.29
CA PRO A 238 10.43 22.35 7.69
C PRO A 238 9.56 23.23 6.75
N THR A 239 9.10 22.73 5.60
CA THR A 239 8.24 23.42 4.64
C THR A 239 6.77 22.95 4.70
N ASN A 240 6.32 22.40 5.82
CA ASN A 240 5.03 21.71 6.09
C ASN A 240 3.70 22.46 5.81
N HIS A 241 3.67 23.40 4.88
CA HIS A 241 2.47 24.14 4.52
C HIS A 241 2.25 24.29 3.01
N ILE A 242 3.16 23.86 2.13
CA ILE A 242 3.09 24.22 0.71
C ILE A 242 1.99 23.46 -0.05
N TYR A 243 1.93 22.12 0.01
CA TYR A 243 0.88 21.34 -0.66
C TYR A 243 -0.53 21.80 -0.29
N ILE A 244 -0.82 21.92 1.02
CA ILE A 244 -2.15 22.31 1.52
C ILE A 244 -2.46 23.76 1.15
N SER A 245 -1.50 24.67 1.36
CA SER A 245 -1.68 26.06 0.95
C SER A 245 -1.92 26.15 -0.56
N ARG A 246 -1.28 25.31 -1.37
CA ARG A 246 -1.42 25.34 -2.83
C ARG A 246 -2.74 24.79 -3.33
N LYS A 247 -3.19 23.69 -2.73
CA LYS A 247 -4.40 23.01 -3.15
C LYS A 247 -5.66 23.74 -2.71
N TYR A 248 -5.65 24.35 -1.52
CA TYR A 248 -6.84 24.94 -0.90
C TYR A 248 -6.75 26.45 -0.67
N GLY A 249 -5.65 27.09 -1.10
CA GLY A 249 -5.43 28.54 -0.95
C GLY A 249 -4.82 29.18 -2.20
N VAL A 250 -3.50 29.26 -2.24
CA VAL A 250 -2.72 29.92 -3.30
C VAL A 250 -2.56 28.99 -4.49
N VAL A 251 -3.29 29.26 -5.59
CA VAL A 251 -3.21 28.45 -6.82
C VAL A 251 -1.76 28.19 -7.22
N TRP A 252 -1.42 26.90 -7.37
CA TRP A 252 -0.11 26.50 -7.85
C TRP A 252 0.07 26.91 -9.32
N GLU A 253 1.05 27.78 -9.56
CA GLU A 253 1.49 28.13 -10.91
C GLU A 253 2.78 27.37 -11.25
N PRO A 254 2.71 26.31 -12.07
CA PRO A 254 3.89 25.54 -12.45
C PRO A 254 4.88 26.43 -13.23
N ARG A 255 6.13 26.46 -12.76
CA ARG A 255 7.25 27.16 -13.42
C ARG A 255 8.29 26.15 -13.89
N CYS A 256 7.81 25.12 -14.57
CA CYS A 256 8.60 23.99 -15.07
C CYS A 256 8.16 23.63 -16.49
N THR A 257 8.77 22.60 -17.09
CA THR A 257 8.31 22.08 -18.38
C THR A 257 7.00 21.31 -18.22
N PRO A 258 6.20 21.15 -19.28
CA PRO A 258 4.95 20.38 -19.24
C PRO A 258 5.12 18.96 -18.66
N ASP A 259 6.21 18.27 -19.00
CA ASP A 259 6.46 16.91 -18.48
C ASP A 259 6.65 16.89 -16.95
N ILE A 260 7.37 17.88 -16.40
CA ILE A 260 7.58 18.01 -14.95
C ILE A 260 6.29 18.42 -14.27
N GLU A 261 5.51 19.30 -14.90
CA GLU A 261 4.20 19.71 -14.40
C GLU A 261 3.27 18.51 -14.28
N MET A 262 3.20 17.65 -15.30
CA MET A 262 2.41 16.44 -15.27
C MET A 262 2.79 15.53 -14.09
N ILE A 263 4.09 15.29 -13.86
CA ILE A 263 4.60 14.46 -12.76
C ILE A 263 4.22 15.03 -11.38
N LEU A 264 4.23 16.35 -11.22
CA LEU A 264 4.02 17.01 -9.93
C LEU A 264 2.59 17.53 -9.73
N SER A 265 1.70 17.33 -10.70
CA SER A 265 0.35 17.89 -10.72
C SER A 265 -0.51 17.41 -9.54
N GLU A 266 -0.52 16.10 -9.31
CA GLU A 266 -1.25 15.43 -8.21
C GLU A 266 -0.88 16.02 -6.83
N THR A 267 0.38 16.42 -6.67
CA THR A 267 0.95 16.92 -5.41
C THR A 267 1.19 18.43 -5.44
N CYS A 268 0.54 19.16 -6.36
CA CYS A 268 0.64 20.61 -6.51
C CYS A 268 2.09 21.13 -6.48
N GLY A 269 3.00 20.43 -7.15
CA GLY A 269 4.40 20.83 -7.26
C GLY A 269 5.31 20.32 -6.17
N ASP A 270 4.88 19.51 -5.20
CA ASP A 270 5.73 18.95 -4.13
C ASP A 270 6.18 17.52 -4.45
N ILE A 271 7.40 17.14 -4.04
CA ILE A 271 7.91 15.78 -4.27
C ILE A 271 7.56 14.92 -3.05
N LEU A 272 6.44 14.21 -3.13
CA LEU A 272 5.94 13.34 -2.05
C LEU A 272 6.23 11.86 -2.33
N TYR A 273 6.27 11.45 -3.60
CA TYR A 273 6.35 10.05 -3.99
C TYR A 273 7.71 9.65 -4.57
N ASN A 274 8.15 8.42 -4.31
CA ASN A 274 9.33 7.87 -4.95
C ASN A 274 9.16 7.80 -6.48
N GLU A 275 7.94 7.50 -6.92
CA GLU A 275 7.48 7.46 -8.30
C GLU A 275 7.77 8.79 -9.02
N GLN A 276 7.59 9.93 -8.33
CA GLN A 276 7.94 11.24 -8.88
C GLN A 276 9.46 11.41 -9.03
N VAL A 277 10.24 10.92 -8.06
CA VAL A 277 11.71 10.95 -8.14
C VAL A 277 12.21 10.11 -9.33
N TYR A 278 11.65 8.92 -9.54
CA TYR A 278 11.99 8.06 -10.67
C TYR A 278 11.61 8.71 -11.99
N ALA A 279 10.37 9.17 -12.15
CA ALA A 279 9.90 9.81 -13.38
C ALA A 279 10.75 11.05 -13.74
N ILE A 280 11.13 11.87 -12.75
CA ILE A 280 12.02 13.01 -12.98
C ILE A 280 13.43 12.55 -13.39
N ALA A 281 13.95 11.48 -12.80
CA ALA A 281 15.27 10.94 -13.16
C ALA A 281 15.28 10.42 -14.60
N GLU A 282 14.24 9.69 -15.01
CA GLU A 282 14.08 9.17 -16.37
C GLU A 282 14.00 10.29 -17.41
N LEU A 283 13.28 11.38 -17.12
CA LEU A 283 13.22 12.57 -17.98
C LEU A 283 14.60 13.19 -18.26
N VAL A 284 15.55 13.04 -17.34
CA VAL A 284 16.93 13.53 -17.53
C VAL A 284 17.91 12.42 -17.94
N GLY A 285 17.38 11.28 -18.42
CA GLY A 285 18.11 10.20 -19.08
C GLY A 285 18.70 9.15 -18.14
N TYR A 286 18.11 8.93 -16.96
CA TYR A 286 18.49 7.81 -16.11
C TYR A 286 17.87 6.52 -16.62
N THR A 287 18.61 5.41 -16.53
CA THR A 287 18.00 4.08 -16.61
C THR A 287 17.28 3.75 -15.30
N PRO A 288 16.36 2.76 -15.26
CA PRO A 288 15.66 2.37 -14.03
C PRO A 288 16.61 2.04 -12.87
N SER A 289 17.70 1.31 -13.16
CA SER A 289 18.72 0.98 -12.14
C SER A 289 19.46 2.21 -11.62
N GLU A 290 19.80 3.15 -12.50
CA GLU A 290 20.44 4.40 -12.09
C GLU A 290 19.49 5.29 -11.28
N ALA A 291 18.20 5.29 -11.63
CA ALA A 291 17.18 6.06 -10.92
C ALA A 291 17.00 5.54 -9.48
N GLU A 292 17.05 4.21 -9.27
CA GLU A 292 17.05 3.62 -7.93
C GLU A 292 18.32 3.95 -7.13
N GLU A 293 19.49 3.95 -7.76
CA GLU A 293 20.71 4.42 -7.12
C GLU A 293 20.59 5.88 -6.71
N PHE A 294 20.09 6.74 -7.60
CA PHE A 294 19.89 8.15 -7.32
C PHE A 294 18.91 8.39 -6.17
N ARG A 295 17.78 7.69 -6.13
CA ARG A 295 16.84 7.76 -5.01
C ARG A 295 17.51 7.35 -3.69
N LYS A 296 18.31 6.27 -3.67
CA LYS A 296 19.10 5.87 -2.47
C LYS A 296 20.07 6.96 -2.03
N VAL A 297 20.71 7.66 -2.96
CA VAL A 297 21.61 8.79 -2.70
C VAL A 297 20.86 9.95 -2.03
N LEU A 298 19.65 10.28 -2.51
CA LEU A 298 18.78 11.29 -1.92
C LEU A 298 18.34 10.90 -0.49
N SER A 299 17.82 9.68 -0.30
CA SER A 299 17.34 9.22 1.01
C SER A 299 18.45 9.17 2.07
N LYS A 300 19.66 8.75 1.68
CA LYS A 300 20.83 8.73 2.59
C LYS A 300 21.52 10.08 2.75
N ARG A 301 21.04 11.13 2.07
CA ARG A 301 21.59 12.49 2.09
C ARG A 301 23.08 12.54 1.77
N LYS A 302 23.55 11.74 0.82
CA LYS A 302 24.98 11.66 0.50
C LYS A 302 25.47 12.86 -0.30
N ARG A 303 25.68 13.98 0.39
CA ARG A 303 25.98 15.30 -0.21
C ARG A 303 27.17 15.31 -1.18
N LEU A 304 28.18 14.47 -0.94
CA LEU A 304 29.36 14.37 -1.80
C LEU A 304 29.02 13.74 -3.17
N GLU A 305 28.07 12.81 -3.20
CA GLU A 305 27.67 12.10 -4.42
C GLU A 305 26.74 12.95 -5.31
N TYR A 306 26.10 14.00 -4.78
CA TYR A 306 25.24 14.90 -5.55
C TYR A 306 25.97 15.56 -6.73
N ASN A 307 27.28 15.80 -6.60
CA ASN A 307 28.06 16.39 -7.68
C ASN A 307 28.12 15.50 -8.93
N ASN A 308 28.02 14.18 -8.77
CA ASN A 308 28.02 13.22 -9.87
C ASN A 308 26.76 13.34 -10.72
N HIS A 309 25.65 13.77 -10.11
CA HIS A 309 24.34 13.88 -10.77
C HIS A 309 24.09 15.27 -11.37
N ARG A 310 24.79 16.32 -10.93
CA ARG A 310 24.60 17.72 -11.36
C ARG A 310 24.61 17.92 -12.87
N ARG A 311 25.45 17.19 -13.61
CA ARG A 311 25.59 17.33 -15.06
C ARG A 311 24.30 16.96 -15.80
N ARG A 312 23.60 15.91 -15.36
CA ARG A 312 22.34 15.45 -15.96
C ARG A 312 21.22 16.49 -15.79
N PHE A 313 21.21 17.19 -14.66
CA PHE A 313 20.24 18.26 -14.38
C PHE A 313 20.69 19.68 -14.81
N SER A 314 21.64 19.80 -15.73
CA SER A 314 22.20 21.11 -16.12
C SER A 314 21.16 22.10 -16.65
N LYS A 315 20.13 21.61 -17.35
CA LYS A 315 18.96 22.38 -17.84
C LYS A 315 17.87 22.59 -16.78
N HIS A 316 17.90 21.86 -15.67
CA HIS A 316 16.87 21.84 -14.63
C HIS A 316 17.47 22.06 -13.22
N LYS A 317 18.35 23.07 -13.07
CA LYS A 317 19.06 23.35 -11.81
C LYS A 317 18.12 23.56 -10.61
N GLY A 318 16.98 24.22 -10.83
CA GLY A 318 15.95 24.44 -9.80
C GLY A 318 15.32 23.14 -9.33
N LEU A 319 14.98 22.25 -10.27
CA LEU A 319 14.42 20.93 -9.98
C LEU A 319 15.41 20.06 -9.22
N PHE A 320 16.69 20.06 -9.61
CA PHE A 320 17.72 19.31 -8.90
C PHE A 320 17.89 19.77 -7.44
N ARG A 321 17.84 21.08 -7.21
CA ARG A 321 17.86 21.62 -5.84
C ARG A 321 16.64 21.17 -5.05
N LYS A 322 15.46 21.12 -5.68
CA LYS A 322 14.23 20.61 -5.07
C LYS A 322 14.34 19.13 -4.70
N LEU A 323 14.80 18.28 -5.63
CA LEU A 323 15.07 16.85 -5.38
C LEU A 323 16.01 16.61 -4.20
N ILE A 324 17.10 17.39 -4.09
CA ILE A 324 18.03 17.29 -2.97
C ILE A 324 17.37 17.62 -1.63
N ASN A 325 16.44 18.57 -1.62
CA ASN A 325 15.78 19.04 -0.41
C ASN A 325 14.63 18.12 0.00
N GLU A 326 13.80 17.72 -0.96
CA GLU A 326 12.51 17.04 -0.75
C GLU A 326 12.58 15.54 -1.07
N GLY A 327 13.20 15.15 -2.18
CA GLY A 327 13.19 13.78 -2.69
C GLY A 327 13.91 12.76 -1.79
N GLY A 328 14.65 13.20 -0.77
CA GLY A 328 15.18 12.29 0.26
C GLY A 328 14.12 11.80 1.25
N TRP A 329 12.98 12.47 1.33
CA TRP A 329 11.87 12.14 2.23
C TRP A 329 10.70 11.45 1.53
N SER A 330 10.75 11.32 0.20
CA SER A 330 9.64 10.75 -0.56
C SER A 330 9.32 9.32 -0.12
N LEU A 331 8.05 8.95 -0.25
CA LEU A 331 7.51 7.67 0.17
C LEU A 331 6.98 6.89 -1.04
N PRO A 332 6.96 5.55 -1.04
CA PRO A 332 6.31 4.79 -2.11
C PRO A 332 4.80 5.09 -2.14
N LYS A 333 4.24 5.49 -3.29
CA LYS A 333 2.83 5.84 -3.42
C LYS A 333 1.91 4.68 -3.03
N ALA A 334 2.28 3.46 -3.39
CA ALA A 334 1.57 2.23 -3.03
C ALA A 334 1.39 2.07 -1.51
N TYR A 335 2.41 2.38 -0.70
CA TYR A 335 2.30 2.35 0.77
C TYR A 335 1.34 3.40 1.30
N ILE A 336 1.33 4.58 0.69
CA ILE A 336 0.48 5.69 1.14
C ILE A 336 -0.97 5.45 0.76
N ALA A 337 -1.22 4.81 -0.38
CA ALA A 337 -2.56 4.42 -0.79
C ALA A 337 -3.23 3.48 0.24
N GLU A 338 -2.47 2.54 0.81
CA GLU A 338 -2.94 1.69 1.93
C GLU A 338 -3.40 2.55 3.12
N TYR A 339 -2.59 3.53 3.53
CA TYR A 339 -2.92 4.37 4.68
C TYR A 339 -4.14 5.25 4.44
N ALA A 340 -4.27 5.81 3.22
CA ALA A 340 -5.45 6.55 2.81
C ALA A 340 -6.70 5.67 2.82
N ARG A 341 -6.57 4.42 2.35
CA ARG A 341 -7.64 3.43 2.39
C ARG A 341 -8.06 3.09 3.82
N LEU A 342 -7.12 2.83 4.73
CA LEU A 342 -7.40 2.55 6.14
C LEU A 342 -8.04 3.76 6.86
N LEU A 343 -7.52 4.96 6.62
CA LEU A 343 -8.11 6.21 7.10
C LEU A 343 -9.58 6.31 6.68
N TYR A 344 -9.86 6.12 5.39
CA TYR A 344 -11.20 6.21 4.85
C TYR A 344 -12.12 5.09 5.37
N THR A 345 -11.65 3.84 5.41
CA THR A 345 -12.43 2.70 5.93
C THR A 345 -12.83 2.91 7.38
N THR A 346 -11.90 3.32 8.24
CA THR A 346 -12.20 3.55 9.65
C THR A 346 -13.16 4.71 9.86
N ALA A 347 -13.05 5.76 9.04
CA ALA A 347 -14.03 6.85 9.04
C ALA A 347 -15.41 6.41 8.53
N TYR A 348 -15.47 5.56 7.50
CA TYR A 348 -16.72 4.99 7.00
C TYR A 348 -17.42 4.18 8.09
N LEU A 349 -16.68 3.29 8.77
CA LEU A 349 -17.22 2.51 9.88
C LEU A 349 -17.70 3.38 11.03
N LYS A 350 -16.93 4.41 11.42
CA LYS A 350 -17.35 5.38 12.45
C LYS A 350 -18.62 6.13 12.04
N THR A 351 -18.80 6.42 10.76
CA THR A 351 -19.95 7.16 10.23
C THR A 351 -21.20 6.30 10.20
N HIS A 352 -21.10 5.08 9.67
CA HIS A 352 -22.26 4.23 9.39
C HIS A 352 -22.58 3.24 10.52
N PHE A 353 -21.63 2.98 11.42
CA PHE A 353 -21.77 2.07 12.57
C PHE A 353 -21.19 2.67 13.87
N PRO A 354 -21.60 3.89 14.27
CA PRO A 354 -20.94 4.63 15.35
C PRO A 354 -20.94 3.89 16.70
N GLU A 355 -22.06 3.28 17.09
CA GLU A 355 -22.18 2.58 18.38
C GLU A 355 -21.29 1.33 18.42
N GLU A 356 -21.35 0.51 17.36
CA GLU A 356 -20.52 -0.68 17.22
C GLU A 356 -19.04 -0.30 17.13
N TYR A 357 -18.71 0.79 16.44
CA TYR A 357 -17.35 1.26 16.26
C TYR A 357 -16.76 1.70 17.60
N THR A 358 -17.48 2.52 18.37
CA THR A 358 -17.07 2.93 19.71
C THR A 358 -16.94 1.72 20.63
N ARG A 359 -17.89 0.78 20.60
CA ARG A 359 -17.80 -0.46 21.41
C ARG A 359 -16.56 -1.27 21.05
N ALA A 360 -16.30 -1.52 19.76
CA ALA A 360 -15.14 -2.27 19.30
C ALA A 360 -13.84 -1.59 19.73
N ALA A 361 -13.72 -0.28 19.52
CA ALA A 361 -12.56 0.50 19.92
C ALA A 361 -12.30 0.45 21.44
N MET A 362 -13.35 0.55 22.27
CA MET A 362 -13.24 0.44 23.72
C MET A 362 -12.84 -0.98 24.17
N CYS A 363 -13.42 -2.02 23.58
CA CYS A 363 -13.06 -3.41 23.87
C CYS A 363 -11.58 -3.67 23.56
N ILE A 364 -11.10 -3.21 22.41
CA ILE A 364 -9.68 -3.36 22.01
C ILE A 364 -8.77 -2.59 22.99
N ALA A 365 -9.13 -1.36 23.36
CA ALA A 365 -8.36 -0.58 24.32
C ALA A 365 -8.27 -1.26 25.71
N ALA A 366 -9.33 -1.96 26.13
CA ALA A 366 -9.36 -2.69 27.40
C ALA A 366 -8.58 -4.02 27.39
N MET A 367 -8.39 -4.63 26.21
CA MET A 367 -7.56 -5.84 26.07
C MET A 367 -6.06 -5.56 26.24
N ASP A 368 -5.65 -4.30 26.04
CA ASP A 368 -4.26 -3.85 26.13
C ASP A 368 -3.88 -3.26 27.50
N SER A 369 -4.85 -3.08 28.41
CA SER A 369 -4.68 -2.57 29.78
C SER A 369 -4.62 -3.70 30.80
#